data_AF-A0A7Z9ZZY0-F1
#
_entry.id   AF-A0A7Z9ZZY0-F1
#
_cell.length_a   1.000
_cell.length_b   1.000
_cell.length_c   1.000
_cell.angle_alpha   90.00
_cell.angle_beta   90.00
_cell.angle_gamma   90.00
#
_symmetry.space_group_name_H-M   'P 1'
#
loop_
_entity.id
_entity.type
_entity.pdbx_description
1 polymer ?
#
loop_
_entity_poly.entity_id
_entity_poly.type
_entity_poly.pdbx_seq_one_letter_code
_entity_poly.pdbx_strand_id
1 'polypeptide(L)'
;MAERMLLGLNNPRLTEVAKGYALQAVFYQALGEAFCKDPYCRLFNAHRQEEMLRAQLGGAFDLCPRHEGLLPHIPSRERKEVRER
;
A
#
# COMPACT_ATOMS: atom_id res chain seq x y z
N MET A 1 -25.17 3.23 -4.67
CA MET A 1 -24.25 2.13 -5.08
C MET A 1 -23.02 2.65 -5.83
N ALA A 2 -23.14 3.60 -6.78
CA ALA A 2 -22.00 4.14 -7.55
C ALA A 2 -20.92 4.87 -6.73
N GLU A 3 -21.32 5.54 -5.64
CA GLU A 3 -20.41 6.35 -4.79
C GLU A 3 -19.35 5.51 -4.06
N ARG A 4 -19.57 4.20 -3.92
CA ARG A 4 -18.60 3.27 -3.32
C ARG A 4 -17.49 2.85 -4.31
N MET A 5 -17.71 3.09 -5.60
CA MET A 5 -16.94 2.54 -6.74
C MET A 5 -16.10 3.60 -7.48
N LEU A 6 -16.25 4.89 -7.13
CA LEU A 6 -15.45 5.99 -7.69
C LEU A 6 -14.83 6.84 -6.57
N LEU A 7 -13.59 7.30 -6.78
CA LEU A 7 -12.96 8.34 -5.94
C LEU A 7 -12.94 9.65 -6.70
N GLY A 8 -13.60 10.67 -6.14
CA GLY A 8 -13.50 12.06 -6.59
C GLY A 8 -12.57 12.88 -5.70
N LEU A 9 -12.38 14.16 -6.06
CA LEU A 9 -11.69 15.14 -5.23
C LEU A 9 -12.30 15.24 -3.83
N ASN A 10 -11.46 15.44 -2.82
CA ASN A 10 -11.82 15.53 -1.40
C ASN A 10 -12.53 14.29 -0.83
N ASN A 11 -12.50 13.15 -1.52
CA ASN A 11 -13.02 11.92 -0.96
C ASN A 11 -12.15 11.49 0.23
N PRO A 12 -12.72 11.30 1.44
CA PRO A 12 -11.94 10.98 2.64
C PRO A 12 -11.16 9.65 2.52
N ARG A 13 -11.57 8.76 1.62
CA ARG A 13 -10.91 7.47 1.35
C ARG A 13 -9.60 7.63 0.57
N LEU A 14 -9.34 8.79 -0.04
CA LEU A 14 -8.11 9.04 -0.81
C LEU A 14 -6.85 8.87 0.05
N THR A 15 -6.91 9.29 1.32
CA THR A 15 -5.78 9.13 2.24
C THR A 15 -5.43 7.65 2.43
N GLU A 16 -6.43 6.77 2.52
CA GLU A 16 -6.20 5.34 2.66
C GLU A 16 -5.58 4.72 1.40
N VAL A 17 -6.04 5.14 0.22
CA VAL A 17 -5.44 4.74 -1.06
C VAL A 17 -4.00 5.23 -1.17
N ALA A 18 -3.73 6.49 -0.77
CA ALA A 18 -2.40 7.08 -0.80
C ALA A 18 -1.42 6.31 0.10
N LYS A 19 -1.86 5.85 1.29
CA LYS A 19 -1.04 4.99 2.17
C LYS A 19 -0.60 3.70 1.46
N GLY A 20 -1.48 3.07 0.70
CA GLY A 20 -1.13 1.86 -0.04
C GLY A 20 -0.13 2.10 -1.17
N TYR A 21 -0.26 3.21 -1.91
CA TYR A 21 0.74 3.59 -2.92
C TYR A 21 2.09 3.93 -2.28
N ALA A 22 2.10 4.61 -1.13
CA ALA A 22 3.31 4.83 -0.37
C ALA A 22 3.93 3.49 0.10
N LEU A 23 3.11 2.54 0.53
CA LEU A 23 3.55 1.20 0.91
C LEU A 23 4.18 0.45 -0.27
N GLN A 24 3.61 0.56 -1.47
CA GLN A 24 4.20 -0.01 -2.70
C GLN A 24 5.60 0.55 -2.97
N ALA A 25 5.78 1.86 -2.85
CA ALA A 25 7.08 2.50 -3.02
C ALA A 25 8.09 2.02 -1.96
N VAL A 26 7.66 1.90 -0.70
CA VAL A 26 8.50 1.38 0.39
C VAL A 26 8.93 -0.07 0.12
N PHE A 27 8.00 -0.95 -0.24
CA PHE A 27 8.31 -2.36 -0.56
C PHE A 27 9.29 -2.48 -1.71
N TYR A 28 9.07 -1.73 -2.80
CA TYR A 28 9.98 -1.73 -3.94
C TYR A 28 11.37 -1.23 -3.55
N GLN A 29 11.44 -0.11 -2.84
CA GLN A 29 12.71 0.49 -2.43
C GLN A 29 13.49 -0.37 -1.42
N ALA A 30 12.79 -1.03 -0.50
CA ALA A 30 13.39 -1.81 0.59
C ALA A 30 13.80 -3.22 0.16
N LEU A 31 12.97 -3.88 -0.65
CA LEU A 31 13.07 -5.33 -0.91
C LEU A 31 13.24 -5.67 -2.39
N GLY A 32 13.12 -4.70 -3.30
CA GLY A 32 13.09 -4.96 -4.75
C GLY A 32 11.85 -5.73 -5.21
N GLU A 33 10.86 -5.91 -4.34
CA GLU A 33 9.62 -6.63 -4.65
C GLU A 33 8.75 -5.79 -5.58
N ALA A 34 8.41 -6.38 -6.73
CA ALA A 34 7.42 -5.84 -7.63
C ALA A 34 5.99 -6.03 -7.07
N PHE A 35 5.00 -5.52 -7.81
CA PHE A 35 3.60 -5.62 -7.42
C PHE A 35 3.11 -7.06 -7.18
N CYS A 36 2.13 -7.18 -6.27
CA CYS A 36 1.42 -8.43 -6.00
C CYS A 36 0.44 -8.78 -7.14
N LYS A 37 0.15 -10.07 -7.31
CA LYS A 37 -0.92 -10.58 -8.19
C LYS A 37 -2.24 -10.83 -7.48
N ASP A 38 -2.26 -10.82 -6.15
CA ASP A 38 -3.46 -10.98 -5.35
C ASP A 38 -4.28 -9.68 -5.38
N PRO A 39 -5.51 -9.67 -5.93
CA PRO A 39 -6.33 -8.47 -6.09
C PRO A 39 -6.82 -7.87 -4.76
N TYR A 40 -6.60 -8.54 -3.62
CA TYR A 40 -6.95 -8.02 -2.29
C TYR A 40 -5.73 -7.55 -1.49
N CYS A 41 -4.51 -7.74 -2.00
CA CYS A 41 -3.31 -7.22 -1.37
C CYS A 41 -3.11 -5.74 -1.75
N ARG A 42 -2.75 -4.86 -0.80
CA ARG A 42 -2.46 -3.45 -1.09
C ARG A 42 -1.29 -3.23 -2.06
N LEU A 43 -0.46 -4.26 -2.29
CA LEU A 43 0.61 -4.22 -3.28
C LEU A 43 0.17 -4.63 -4.69
N PHE A 44 -1.13 -4.88 -4.92
CA PHE A 44 -1.65 -5.26 -6.24
C PHE A 44 -1.43 -4.19 -7.32
N ASN A 45 -1.04 -4.61 -8.52
CA ASN A 45 -0.91 -3.74 -9.68
C ASN A 45 -2.28 -3.46 -10.32
N ALA A 46 -3.08 -2.60 -9.69
CA ALA A 46 -4.37 -2.24 -10.23
C ALA A 46 -4.23 -1.35 -11.48
N HIS A 47 -4.92 -1.72 -12.55
CA HIS A 47 -4.96 -0.95 -13.79
C HIS A 47 -6.26 -0.16 -13.94
N ARG A 48 -7.30 -0.53 -13.19
CA ARG A 48 -8.59 0.16 -13.14
C ARG A 48 -8.95 0.61 -11.73
N GLN A 49 -9.77 1.66 -11.62
CA GLN A 49 -10.16 2.20 -10.31
C GLN A 49 -10.90 1.17 -9.44
N GLU A 50 -11.75 0.31 -10.02
CA GLU A 50 -12.43 -0.75 -9.29
C GLU A 50 -11.42 -1.75 -8.66
N GLU A 51 -10.41 -2.15 -9.43
CA GLU A 51 -9.35 -3.05 -8.96
C GLU A 51 -8.52 -2.39 -7.85
N MET A 52 -8.21 -1.11 -8.00
CA MET A 52 -7.50 -0.34 -6.98
C MET A 52 -8.34 -0.25 -5.71
N LEU A 53 -9.63 0.09 -5.83
CA LEU A 53 -10.54 0.19 -4.68
C LEU A 53 -10.67 -1.14 -3.95
N ARG A 54 -10.68 -2.27 -4.68
CA ARG A 54 -10.68 -3.61 -4.12
C ARG A 54 -9.41 -3.88 -3.31
N ALA A 55 -8.24 -3.65 -3.91
CA ALA A 55 -6.95 -3.88 -3.28
C ALA A 55 -6.69 -2.94 -2.09
N GLN A 56 -7.14 -1.69 -2.18
CA GLN A 56 -6.82 -0.66 -1.19
C GLN A 56 -7.81 -0.56 -0.04
N LEU A 57 -9.08 -0.91 -0.26
CA LEU A 57 -10.19 -0.65 0.66
C LEU A 57 -11.18 -1.83 0.79
N GLY A 58 -10.99 -2.91 0.05
CA GLY A 58 -11.93 -4.04 -0.03
C GLY A 58 -11.38 -5.37 0.48
N GLY A 59 -10.11 -5.43 0.90
CA GLY A 59 -9.48 -6.65 1.40
C GLY A 59 -9.90 -7.00 2.83
N ALA A 60 -9.87 -8.31 3.16
CA ALA A 60 -9.94 -8.80 4.54
C ALA A 60 -8.62 -8.58 5.30
N PHE A 61 -7.55 -8.25 4.57
CA PHE A 61 -6.19 -8.04 5.05
C PHE A 61 -5.56 -6.87 4.29
N ASP A 62 -4.57 -6.21 4.88
CA ASP A 62 -3.81 -5.14 4.22
C ASP A 62 -2.79 -5.71 3.23
N LEU A 63 -2.10 -6.78 3.63
CA LEU A 63 -1.11 -7.49 2.82
C LEU A 63 -1.46 -8.97 2.78
N CYS A 64 -1.25 -9.63 1.63
CA CYS A 64 -1.41 -11.08 1.58
C CYS A 64 -0.34 -11.75 2.45
N PRO A 65 -0.54 -13.01 2.90
CA PRO A 65 0.38 -13.68 3.83
C PRO A 65 1.85 -13.68 3.39
N ARG A 66 2.11 -13.74 2.08
CA ARG A 66 3.47 -13.62 1.52
C ARG A 66 4.10 -12.27 1.87
N HIS A 67 3.39 -11.18 1.62
CA HIS A 67 3.91 -9.83 1.81
C HIS A 67 3.93 -9.39 3.26
N GLU A 68 2.99 -9.89 4.06
CA GLU A 68 3.02 -9.70 5.51
C GLU A 68 4.29 -10.33 6.12
N GLY A 69 4.66 -11.54 5.65
CA GLY A 69 5.90 -12.20 6.05
C GLY A 69 7.18 -11.46 5.66
N LEU A 70 7.10 -10.45 4.79
CA LEU A 70 8.24 -9.62 4.39
C LEU A 70 8.43 -8.36 5.25
N LEU A 71 7.43 -7.98 6.06
CA LEU A 71 7.51 -6.80 6.91
C LEU A 71 8.76 -6.77 7.83
N PRO A 72 9.18 -7.89 8.46
CA PRO A 72 10.39 -7.91 9.29
C PRO A 72 11.69 -7.59 8.54
N HIS A 73 11.68 -7.68 7.21
CA HIS A 73 12.85 -7.41 6.37
C HIS A 73 12.92 -5.97 5.86
N ILE A 74 11.89 -5.15 6.12
CA ILE A 74 11.90 -3.73 5.76
C ILE A 74 12.86 -2.99 6.71
N PRO A 75 13.91 -2.32 6.21
CA PRO A 75 14.83 -1.58 7.06
C PRO A 75 14.11 -0.45 7.78
N SER A 76 14.11 -0.47 9.11
CA SER A 76 13.66 0.67 9.91
C SER A 76 14.84 1.63 10.08
N ARG A 77 14.62 2.92 9.79
CA ARG A 77 15.59 3.95 10.22
C ARG A 77 15.48 4.04 11.74
N GLU A 78 16.40 3.41 12.46
CA GLU A 78 16.72 3.87 13.81
C GLU A 78 17.11 5.35 13.68
N ARG A 79 16.44 6.24 14.44
CA ARG A 79 16.83 7.64 14.52
C ARG A 79 18.26 7.69 15.06
N LYS A 80 19.25 7.78 14.18
CA LYS A 80 20.57 8.28 14.60
C LYS A 80 20.31 9.70 15.05
N GLU A 81 20.39 9.93 16.36
CA GLU A 81 20.39 11.26 16.94
C GLU A 81 21.29 12.15 16.09
N VAL A 82 20.73 13.25 15.60
CA VAL A 82 21.48 14.27 14.90
C VAL A 82 22.48 14.80 15.92
N ARG A 83 23.72 14.31 15.86
CA ARG A 83 24.83 14.90 16.61
C ARG A 83 25.09 16.26 15.98
N GLU A 84 24.44 17.27 16.52
CA GLU A 84 24.72 18.68 16.28
C GLU A 84 26.23 18.91 16.40
N ARG A 85 26.81 19.53 15.38
CA ARG A 85 28.20 20.00 15.36
C ARG A 85 28.24 21.44 15.82
#